data_AF-A0A925JRP4-F1
#
_entry.id   AF-A0A925JRP4-F1
#
_cell.length_a   1.000
_cell.length_b   1.000
_cell.length_c   1.000
_cell.angle_alpha   90.00
_cell.angle_beta   90.00
_cell.angle_gamma   90.00
#
_symmetry.space_group_name_H-M   'P 1'
#
loop_
_entity.id
_entity.type
_entity.pdbx_description
1 polymer ?
#
loop_
_entity_poly.entity_id
_entity_poly.type
_entity_poly.pdbx_seq_one_letter_code
_entity_poly.pdbx_strand_id
1 'polypeptide(L)'
;MPVYPGAPQKSTGPRTQEGKARSARNALKHGLASISPHAFLAVEDKSAFERLLHGYMRTYQPNHADEVDLLTDAVYCKWRQQRIWNVETQLI
;
A
#
# COMPACT_ATOMS: atom_id res chain seq x y z
N MET A 1 -19.28 42.52 22.32
CA MET A 1 -19.20 41.07 22.11
C MET A 1 -18.21 40.81 20.99
N PRO A 2 -17.11 40.06 21.18
CA PRO A 2 -16.25 39.69 20.07
C PRO A 2 -16.85 38.50 19.32
N VAL A 3 -16.95 38.64 18.01
CA VAL A 3 -17.40 37.62 17.06
C VAL A 3 -16.23 36.67 16.77
N TYR A 4 -16.42 35.36 16.97
CA TYR A 4 -15.47 34.34 16.51
C TYR A 4 -16.03 33.64 15.26
N PRO A 5 -15.40 33.76 14.09
CA PRO A 5 -15.55 32.78 13.01
C PRO A 5 -14.26 31.95 12.93
N GLY A 6 -14.25 30.63 12.80
CA GLY A 6 -15.27 29.60 12.70
C GLY A 6 -14.50 28.26 12.75
N ALA A 7 -15.20 27.16 13.07
CA ALA A 7 -14.59 25.84 13.20
C ALA A 7 -13.68 25.48 12.00
N PRO A 8 -12.55 24.76 12.21
CA PRO A 8 -11.65 24.40 11.12
C PRO A 8 -12.42 23.64 10.04
N GLN A 9 -12.40 24.20 8.83
CA GLN A 9 -12.99 23.60 7.65
C GLN A 9 -12.32 22.24 7.43
N LYS A 10 -13.15 21.19 7.30
CA LYS A 10 -12.72 19.80 7.07
C LYS A 10 -11.66 19.78 5.97
N SER A 11 -10.60 19.00 6.18
CA SER A 11 -9.45 18.89 5.29
C SER A 11 -9.89 18.66 3.84
N THR A 12 -9.98 19.73 3.05
CA THR A 12 -10.31 19.65 1.62
C THR A 12 -8.97 19.48 0.93
N GLY A 13 -8.70 18.26 0.45
CA GLY A 13 -7.43 17.90 -0.15
C GLY A 13 -6.90 18.91 -1.17
N PRO A 14 -5.61 18.84 -1.53
CA PRO A 14 -4.93 19.90 -2.24
C PRO A 14 -5.60 20.29 -3.56
N ARG A 15 -5.96 21.58 -3.69
CA ARG A 15 -6.67 22.14 -4.86
C ARG A 15 -5.71 22.62 -5.96
N THR A 16 -4.43 22.82 -5.63
CA THR A 16 -3.39 23.28 -6.57
C THR A 16 -2.66 22.12 -7.23
N GLN A 17 -2.13 22.35 -8.44
CA GLN A 17 -1.36 21.35 -9.19
C GLN A 17 -0.13 20.87 -8.38
N GLU A 18 0.54 21.79 -7.69
CA GLU A 18 1.68 21.50 -6.82
C GLU A 18 1.28 20.70 -5.58
N GLY A 19 0.13 21.03 -4.98
CA GLY A 19 -0.43 20.26 -3.86
C GLY A 19 -0.81 18.84 -4.27
N LYS A 20 -1.40 18.67 -5.46
CA LYS A 20 -1.68 17.36 -6.05
C LYS A 20 -0.41 16.57 -6.34
N ALA A 21 0.64 17.22 -6.86
CA ALA A 21 1.93 16.58 -7.10
C ALA A 21 2.60 16.10 -5.80
N ARG A 22 2.52 16.90 -4.72
CA ARG A 22 2.97 16.47 -3.38
C ARG A 22 2.15 15.30 -2.84
N SER A 23 0.83 15.33 -3.01
CA SER A 23 -0.05 14.20 -2.64
C SER A 23 0.26 12.94 -3.46
N ALA A 24 0.53 13.07 -4.75
CA ALA A 24 0.93 11.96 -5.61
C ALA A 24 2.30 11.37 -5.22
N ARG A 25 3.19 12.16 -4.62
CA ARG A 25 4.44 11.61 -4.04
C ARG A 25 4.17 10.76 -2.80
N ASN A 26 3.05 10.91 -2.08
CA ASN A 26 2.67 9.97 -1.01
C ASN A 26 2.35 8.58 -1.58
N ALA A 27 1.77 8.52 -2.80
CA ALA A 27 1.57 7.26 -3.50
C ALA A 27 2.89 6.59 -3.89
N LEU A 28 3.93 7.35 -4.22
CA LEU A 28 5.28 6.82 -4.50
C LEU A 28 6.04 6.46 -3.21
N LYS A 29 5.87 7.25 -2.14
CA LYS A 29 6.52 7.04 -0.84
C LYS A 29 6.03 5.78 -0.15
N HIS A 30 4.71 5.55 -0.17
CA HIS A 30 4.09 4.41 0.50
C HIS A 30 3.68 3.31 -0.49
N GLY A 31 3.78 3.54 -1.80
CA GLY A 31 3.47 2.57 -2.88
C GLY A 31 2.01 2.11 -2.90
N LEU A 32 1.13 2.77 -2.15
CA LEU A 32 -0.25 2.32 -1.92
C LEU A 32 -1.14 2.53 -3.14
N ALA A 33 -0.82 3.49 -4.02
CA ALA A 33 -1.52 3.75 -5.27
C ALA A 33 -0.63 3.50 -6.51
N SER A 34 0.30 2.54 -6.41
CA SER A 34 1.06 2.10 -7.58
C SER A 34 0.13 1.43 -8.60
N ILE A 35 0.23 1.83 -9.87
CA ILE A 35 -0.59 1.29 -10.97
C ILE A 35 -0.23 -0.18 -11.27
N SER A 36 0.99 -0.59 -10.94
CA SER A 36 1.43 -1.97 -11.14
C SER A 36 1.07 -2.83 -9.90
N PRO A 37 0.31 -3.93 -10.09
CA PRO A 37 -0.16 -4.78 -9.00
C PRO A 37 0.97 -5.45 -8.20
N HIS A 38 2.15 -5.61 -8.82
CA HIS A 38 3.33 -6.25 -8.25
C HIS A 38 4.47 -5.27 -7.95
N ALA A 39 4.15 -3.97 -7.82
CA ALA A 39 5.17 -2.96 -7.58
C ALA A 39 5.79 -3.08 -6.18
N PHE A 40 7.08 -3.46 -6.15
CA PHE A 40 7.90 -3.32 -4.95
C PHE A 40 8.39 -1.87 -4.79
N LEU A 41 8.32 -1.35 -3.58
CA LEU A 41 9.06 -0.17 -3.15
C LEU A 41 10.54 -0.49 -3.06
N ALA A 42 11.38 0.51 -3.28
CA ALA A 42 12.84 0.39 -3.15
C ALA A 42 13.30 -0.03 -1.74
N VAL A 43 12.45 0.15 -0.72
CA VAL A 43 12.74 -0.17 0.69
C VAL A 43 12.24 -1.55 1.12
N GLU A 44 11.64 -2.32 0.21
CA GLU A 44 11.10 -3.64 0.55
C GLU A 44 12.12 -4.76 0.42
N ASP A 45 12.12 -5.65 1.42
CA ASP A 45 12.92 -6.87 1.38
C ASP A 45 12.24 -7.91 0.48
N LYS A 46 12.69 -7.97 -0.78
CA LYS A 46 12.23 -8.98 -1.75
C LYS A 46 12.39 -10.40 -1.22
N SER A 47 13.46 -10.65 -0.46
CA SER A 47 13.73 -11.95 0.17
C SER A 47 12.64 -12.35 1.18
N ALA A 48 12.09 -11.40 1.94
CA ALA A 48 10.99 -11.65 2.87
C ALA A 48 9.70 -11.98 2.13
N PHE A 49 9.44 -11.28 1.02
CA PHE A 49 8.32 -11.60 0.15
C PHE A 49 8.45 -13.02 -0.44
N GLU A 50 9.63 -13.38 -0.95
CA GLU A 50 9.89 -14.72 -1.48
C GLU A 50 9.71 -15.80 -0.40
N ARG A 51 10.21 -15.57 0.83
CA ARG A 51 9.96 -16.48 1.96
C ARG A 51 8.47 -16.66 2.25
N LEU A 52 7.69 -15.57 2.20
CA LEU A 52 6.24 -15.63 2.37
C LEU A 52 5.60 -16.46 1.26
N LEU A 53 5.93 -16.17 -0.01
CA LEU A 53 5.42 -16.88 -1.17
C LEU A 53 5.76 -18.38 -1.11
N HIS A 54 7.00 -18.73 -0.80
CA HIS A 54 7.42 -20.13 -0.63
C HIS A 54 6.68 -20.85 0.50
N GLY A 55 6.35 -20.15 1.59
CA GLY A 55 5.52 -20.68 2.67
C GLY A 55 4.11 -21.03 2.19
N TYR A 56 3.51 -20.15 1.39
CA TYR A 56 2.21 -20.39 0.76
C TYR A 56 2.28 -21.54 -0.26
N MET A 57 3.27 -21.53 -1.15
CA MET A 57 3.47 -22.59 -2.16
C MET A 57 3.62 -23.98 -1.50
N ARG A 58 4.35 -24.07 -0.38
CA ARG A 58 4.50 -25.32 0.38
C ARG A 58 3.20 -25.76 1.06
N THR A 59 2.38 -24.81 1.50
CA THR A 59 1.13 -25.10 2.21
C THR A 59 0.05 -25.58 1.26
N TYR A 60 -0.12 -24.86 0.15
CA TYR A 60 -1.22 -25.08 -0.78
C TYR A 60 -0.89 -26.06 -1.90
N GLN A 61 0.41 -26.30 -2.17
CA GLN A 61 0.89 -27.25 -3.19
C GLN A 61 0.10 -27.14 -4.51
N PRO A 62 0.06 -25.95 -5.14
CA PRO A 62 -0.65 -25.77 -6.40
C PRO A 62 -0.08 -26.72 -7.46
N ASN A 63 -0.96 -27.36 -8.21
CA ASN A 63 -0.60 -28.34 -9.24
C ASN A 63 -0.63 -27.72 -10.64
N HIS A 64 -1.41 -26.67 -10.84
CA HIS A 64 -1.55 -26.00 -12.13
C HIS A 64 -1.03 -24.56 -12.10
N ALA A 65 -0.64 -24.06 -13.27
CA ALA A 65 -0.04 -22.74 -13.41
C ALA A 65 -1.01 -21.61 -12.99
N ASP A 66 -2.30 -21.76 -13.24
CA ASP A 66 -3.33 -20.81 -12.80
C ASP A 66 -3.44 -20.75 -11.27
N GLU A 67 -3.30 -21.88 -10.57
CA GLU A 67 -3.26 -21.90 -9.11
C GLU A 67 -2.02 -21.19 -8.57
N VAL A 68 -0.87 -21.34 -9.25
CA VAL A 68 0.38 -20.63 -8.91
C VAL A 68 0.20 -19.11 -9.10
N ASP A 69 -0.41 -18.69 -10.20
CA ASP A 69 -0.67 -17.28 -10.49
C ASP A 69 -1.62 -16.67 -9.45
N LEU A 70 -2.75 -17.33 -9.17
CA LEU A 70 -3.72 -16.89 -8.17
C LEU A 70 -3.11 -16.80 -6.76
N LEU A 71 -2.29 -17.80 -6.40
CA LEU A 71 -1.62 -17.82 -5.11
C LEU A 71 -0.58 -16.71 -5.00
N THR A 72 0.16 -16.45 -6.08
CA THR A 72 1.12 -15.36 -6.17
C THR A 72 0.41 -14.01 -5.97
N ASP A 73 -0.69 -13.77 -6.69
CA ASP A 73 -1.50 -12.55 -6.55
C ASP A 73 -2.06 -12.38 -5.14
N ALA A 74 -2.54 -13.46 -4.52
CA ALA A 74 -3.01 -13.45 -3.14
C ALA A 74 -1.90 -13.05 -2.15
N VAL A 75 -0.69 -13.57 -2.33
CA VAL A 75 0.47 -13.23 -1.49
C VAL A 75 0.87 -11.77 -1.68
N TYR A 76 0.84 -11.25 -2.91
CA TYR A 76 1.05 -9.82 -3.17
C TYR A 76 0.00 -8.93 -2.51
N CYS A 77 -1.28 -9.30 -2.58
CA CYS A 77 -2.35 -8.58 -1.89
C CYS A 77 -2.11 -8.54 -0.37
N LYS A 78 -1.74 -9.68 0.22
CA LYS A 78 -1.43 -9.79 1.65
C LYS A 78 -0.21 -8.94 2.04
N TRP A 79 0.84 -8.97 1.22
CA TRP A 79 2.03 -8.16 1.43
C TRP A 79 1.70 -6.66 1.41
N ARG A 80 0.88 -6.23 0.44
CA ARG A 80 0.38 -4.84 0.38
C ARG A 80 -0.46 -4.47 1.60
N GLN A 81 -1.33 -5.36 2.06
CA GLN A 81 -2.15 -5.14 3.25
C GLN A 81 -1.30 -4.95 4.50
N GLN A 82 -0.26 -5.78 4.70
CA GLN A 82 0.67 -5.64 5.82
C GLN A 82 1.37 -4.28 5.84
N ARG A 83 1.71 -3.73 4.67
CA ARG A 83 2.28 -2.38 4.59
C ARG A 83 1.30 -1.30 5.01
N ILE A 84 0.03 -1.42 4.61
CA ILE A 84 -1.02 -0.48 5.03
C ILE A 84 -1.12 -0.48 6.55
N TRP A 85 -1.21 -1.65 7.17
CA TRP A 85 -1.26 -1.78 8.63
C TRP A 85 -0.03 -1.22 9.34
N ASN A 86 1.17 -1.46 8.79
CA ASN A 86 2.40 -0.91 9.36
C ASN A 86 2.42 0.63 9.30
N VAL A 87 1.94 1.22 8.20
CA VAL A 87 1.82 2.68 8.08
C VAL A 87 0.75 3.22 9.04
N GLU A 88 -0.40 2.56 9.14
CA GLU A 88 -1.47 2.94 10.07
C GLU A 88 -1.02 2.87 11.53
N THR A 89 -0.27 1.84 11.92
CA THR A 89 0.24 1.67 13.30
C THR A 89 1.29 2.71 13.67
N GLN A 90 2.06 3.22 12.71
CA GLN A 90 3.04 4.30 12.93
C GLN A 90 2.39 5.70 13.01
N LEU A 91 1.10 5.82 12.69
CA LEU A 91 0.35 7.07 12.68
C LEU A 91 -0.43 7.33 13.98
N ILE A 92 -0.40 6.37 14.92
CA ILE A 92 -1.04 6.44 16.25
C ILE A 92 0.05 6.65 17.31
#